data_AF-A0A8J3PBH4-F1
#
_entry.id   AF-A0A8J3PBH4-F1
#
_cell.length_a   1.000
_cell.length_b   1.000
_cell.length_c   1.000
_cell.angle_alpha   90.00
_cell.angle_beta   90.00
_cell.angle_gamma   90.00
#
_symmetry.space_group_name_H-M   'P 1'
#
loop_
_entity.id
_entity.type
_entity.pdbx_description
1 polymer ?
#
loop_
_entity_poly.entity_id
_entity_poly.type
_entity_poly.pdbx_seq_one_letter_code
_entity_poly.pdbx_strand_id
1 'polypeptide(L)'
;MLPLLLLLVFGIIDFGRMLNTQIRLTEAAREGARAVTITNSNAAAAPRVTAVLGSTPVSVGITNPCGSAGSTADARVRVEHAFTFVTPISGLAALFGGTGYGTVRLDATGVMPCRS
;
A
#
# COMPACT_ATOMS: atom_id res chain seq x y z
N MET A 1 18.93 30.95 1.85
CA MET A 1 18.16 30.41 0.70
C MET A 1 18.38 28.91 0.46
N LEU A 2 19.58 28.37 0.72
CA LEU A 2 19.90 26.94 0.64
C LEU A 2 18.91 25.98 1.37
N PRO A 3 18.44 26.25 2.60
CA PRO A 3 17.60 25.28 3.30
C PRO A 3 16.19 25.13 2.69
N LEU A 4 15.69 26.14 1.97
CA LEU A 4 14.43 26.06 1.24
C LEU A 4 14.55 25.13 0.03
N LEU A 5 15.66 25.23 -0.71
CA LEU A 5 15.97 24.35 -1.85
C LEU A 5 16.12 22.89 -1.41
N LEU A 6 16.81 22.63 -0.29
CA LEU A 6 16.94 21.26 0.26
C LEU A 6 15.60 20.69 0.70
N LEU A 7 14.77 21.49 1.36
CA LEU A 7 13.43 21.07 1.77
C LEU A 7 12.56 20.70 0.55
N LEU A 8 12.63 21.50 -0.52
CA LEU A 8 11.92 21.22 -1.77
C LEU A 8 12.41 19.91 -2.41
N VAL A 9 13.73 19.73 -2.56
CA VAL A 9 14.31 18.54 -3.20
C VAL A 9 13.99 17.27 -2.41
N PHE A 10 14.18 17.29 -1.09
CA PHE A 10 13.87 16.15 -0.24
C PHE A 10 12.37 15.84 -0.19
N GLY A 11 11.51 16.87 -0.17
CA GLY A 11 10.07 16.71 -0.31
C GLY A 11 9.67 15.99 -1.60
N ILE A 12 10.25 16.39 -2.74
CA ILE A 12 9.98 15.75 -4.04
C ILE A 12 10.47 14.29 -4.06
N ILE A 13 11.65 14.01 -3.50
CA ILE A 13 12.22 12.65 -3.45
C ILE A 13 11.31 11.71 -2.65
N ASP A 14 10.92 12.10 -1.43
CA ASP A 14 10.08 11.24 -0.61
C ASP A 14 8.65 11.14 -1.14
N PHE A 15 8.10 12.22 -1.73
CA PHE A 15 6.81 12.15 -2.42
C PHE A 15 6.85 11.16 -3.60
N GLY A 16 7.91 11.20 -4.41
CA GLY A 16 8.10 10.25 -5.51
C GLY A 16 8.19 8.80 -5.03
N ARG A 17 8.90 8.56 -3.91
CA ARG A 17 8.97 7.22 -3.29
C ARG A 17 7.62 6.77 -2.75
N MET A 18 6.90 7.65 -2.05
CA MET A 18 5.57 7.37 -1.52
C MET A 18 4.59 7.00 -2.63
N LEU A 19 4.59 7.77 -3.73
CA LEU A 19 3.73 7.51 -4.89
C LEU A 19 4.07 6.18 -5.57
N ASN A 20 5.35 5.87 -5.74
CA ASN A 20 5.78 4.57 -6.30
C ASN A 20 5.28 3.41 -5.43
N THR A 21 5.41 3.52 -4.10
CA THR A 21 4.86 2.53 -3.18
C THR A 21 3.33 2.44 -3.29
N GLN A 22 2.62 3.57 -3.38
CA GLN A 22 1.16 3.58 -3.54
C GLN A 22 0.72 2.84 -4.81
N ILE A 23 1.38 3.08 -5.95
CA ILE A 23 1.07 2.38 -7.21
C ILE A 23 1.28 0.87 -7.03
N ARG A 24 2.41 0.46 -6.46
CA ARG A 24 2.69 -0.96 -6.20
C ARG A 24 1.65 -1.61 -5.27
N LEU A 25 1.22 -0.91 -4.23
CA LEU A 25 0.17 -1.40 -3.32
C LEU A 25 -1.17 -1.59 -4.06
N THR A 26 -1.53 -0.67 -4.95
CA THR A 26 -2.76 -0.81 -5.74
C THR A 26 -2.72 -1.99 -6.70
N GLU A 27 -1.58 -2.21 -7.37
CA GLU A 27 -1.40 -3.38 -8.23
C GLU A 27 -1.44 -4.68 -7.41
N ALA A 28 -0.76 -4.72 -6.26
CA ALA A 28 -0.75 -5.87 -5.38
C ALA A 28 -2.14 -6.21 -4.83
N ALA A 29 -2.92 -5.19 -4.45
CA ALA A 29 -4.29 -5.39 -3.96
C ALA A 29 -5.21 -5.97 -5.05
N ARG A 30 -5.08 -5.50 -6.30
CA ARG A 30 -5.84 -6.03 -7.45
C ARG A 30 -5.44 -7.46 -7.79
N GLU A 31 -4.15 -7.76 -7.83
CA GLU A 31 -3.68 -9.12 -8.10
C GLU A 31 -4.03 -10.08 -6.96
N GLY A 32 -4.03 -9.60 -5.71
CA GLY A 32 -4.55 -10.32 -4.55
C GLY A 32 -6.05 -10.65 -4.70
N ALA A 33 -6.88 -9.66 -5.07
CA ALA A 33 -8.31 -9.88 -5.31
C ALA A 33 -8.58 -10.89 -6.44
N ARG A 34 -7.79 -10.82 -7.52
CA ARG A 34 -7.84 -11.80 -8.62
C ARG A 34 -7.48 -13.21 -8.18
N ALA A 35 -6.48 -13.34 -7.31
CA ALA A 35 -6.08 -14.63 -6.78
C ALA A 35 -7.20 -15.30 -5.99
N VAL A 36 -7.89 -14.51 -5.16
CA VAL A 36 -9.01 -14.99 -4.33
C VAL A 36 -10.19 -15.45 -5.19
N THR A 37 -10.54 -14.69 -6.24
CA THR A 37 -11.65 -15.06 -7.13
C THR A 37 -11.35 -16.29 -7.98
N ILE A 38 -10.12 -16.43 -8.48
CA ILE A 38 -9.73 -17.59 -9.31
C ILE A 38 -9.66 -18.88 -8.50
N THR A 39 -9.11 -18.80 -7.27
CA THR A 39 -8.88 -19.98 -6.44
C THR A 39 -10.03 -20.28 -5.49
N ASN A 40 -11.02 -19.39 -5.38
CA ASN A 40 -12.05 -19.42 -4.34
C ASN A 40 -11.46 -19.61 -2.93
N SER A 41 -10.29 -19.03 -2.69
CA SER A 41 -9.54 -19.19 -1.45
C SER A 41 -8.86 -17.89 -1.04
N ASN A 42 -9.15 -17.45 0.19
CA ASN A 42 -8.54 -16.28 0.80
C ASN A 42 -7.03 -16.42 0.98
N ALA A 43 -6.56 -17.65 1.21
CA ALA A 43 -5.14 -17.93 1.40
C ALA A 43 -4.31 -17.61 0.16
N ALA A 44 -4.93 -17.46 -1.02
CA ALA A 44 -4.24 -17.10 -2.26
C ALA A 44 -3.89 -15.60 -2.36
N ALA A 45 -4.48 -14.72 -1.55
CA ALA A 45 -4.21 -13.28 -1.64
C ALA A 45 -2.78 -12.92 -1.21
N ALA A 46 -2.38 -13.35 -0.01
CA ALA A 46 -1.09 -13.03 0.59
C ALA A 46 0.12 -13.39 -0.31
N PRO A 47 0.25 -14.61 -0.87
CA PRO A 47 1.40 -14.97 -1.70
C PRO A 47 1.46 -14.14 -3.00
N ARG A 48 0.31 -13.72 -3.55
CA ARG A 48 0.28 -12.85 -4.73
C ARG A 48 0.64 -11.41 -4.41
N VAL A 49 0.14 -10.89 -3.30
CA VAL A 49 0.54 -9.56 -2.79
C VAL A 49 2.05 -9.52 -2.54
N THR A 50 2.62 -10.55 -1.91
CA THR A 50 4.08 -10.62 -1.68
C THR A 50 4.89 -10.80 -2.96
N ALA A 51 4.34 -11.46 -3.99
CA ALA A 51 5.01 -11.57 -5.28
C ALA A 51 5.15 -10.21 -5.99
N VAL A 52 4.15 -9.33 -5.84
CA VAL A 52 4.17 -7.97 -6.41
C VAL A 52 5.05 -7.02 -5.58
N LEU A 53 4.98 -7.12 -4.25
CA LEU A 53 5.64 -6.18 -3.33
C LEU A 53 7.04 -6.61 -2.86
N GLY A 54 7.43 -7.85 -3.13
CA GLY A 54 8.71 -8.42 -2.70
C GLY A 54 8.83 -8.48 -1.18
N SER A 55 9.94 -7.97 -0.65
CA SER A 55 10.25 -7.93 0.79
C SER A 55 9.60 -6.78 1.55
N THR A 56 8.72 -6.01 0.91
CA THR A 56 8.06 -4.86 1.54
C THR A 56 7.07 -5.36 2.62
N PRO A 57 7.22 -4.94 3.90
CA PRO A 57 6.35 -5.42 4.97
C PRO A 57 4.94 -4.87 4.78
N VAL A 58 3.96 -5.75 4.62
CA VAL A 58 2.56 -5.36 4.41
C VAL A 58 1.60 -6.20 5.24
N SER A 59 0.47 -5.61 5.60
CA SER A 59 -0.68 -6.30 6.16
C SER A 59 -1.73 -6.52 5.06
N VAL A 60 -2.25 -7.74 4.94
CA VAL A 60 -3.27 -8.09 3.96
C VAL A 60 -4.56 -8.43 4.69
N GLY A 61 -5.60 -7.63 4.49
CA GLY A 61 -6.96 -7.86 4.97
C GLY A 61 -7.87 -8.29 3.82
N ILE A 62 -8.79 -9.21 4.07
CA ILE A 62 -9.77 -9.66 3.08
C ILE A 62 -11.17 -9.45 3.66
N THR A 63 -12.06 -8.89 2.86
CA THR A 63 -13.48 -8.72 3.21
C THR A 63 -14.33 -9.37 2.12
N ASN A 64 -15.38 -10.08 2.50
CA ASN A 64 -16.25 -10.87 1.62
C ASN A 64 -15.49 -11.94 0.81
N PRO A 65 -15.11 -13.05 1.44
CA PRO A 65 -14.33 -14.08 0.76
C PRO A 65 -15.14 -14.83 -0.31
N CYS A 66 -14.50 -15.18 -1.43
CA CYS A 66 -15.05 -16.15 -2.38
C CYS A 66 -14.86 -17.57 -1.81
N GLY A 67 -15.86 -18.43 -1.91
CA GLY A 67 -15.77 -19.83 -1.49
C GLY A 67 -16.89 -20.34 -0.56
N SER A 68 -17.72 -19.45 -0.01
CA SER A 68 -19.02 -19.84 0.53
C SER A 68 -20.00 -20.11 -0.63
N ALA A 69 -20.71 -21.23 -0.58
CA ALA A 69 -21.67 -21.62 -1.61
C ALA A 69 -22.66 -20.46 -1.88
N GLY A 70 -22.63 -19.92 -3.10
CA GLY A 70 -23.51 -18.81 -3.52
C GLY A 70 -22.97 -17.40 -3.26
N SER A 71 -21.68 -17.20 -2.96
CA SER A 71 -21.11 -15.85 -2.88
C SER A 71 -21.08 -15.18 -4.26
N THR A 72 -22.10 -14.38 -4.55
CA THR A 72 -22.14 -13.42 -5.67
C THR A 72 -21.54 -12.06 -5.29
N ALA A 73 -20.99 -11.96 -4.07
CA ALA A 73 -20.41 -10.73 -3.55
C ALA A 73 -19.04 -10.43 -4.19
N ASP A 74 -18.65 -9.16 -4.17
CA ASP A 74 -17.31 -8.75 -4.59
C ASP A 74 -16.29 -9.09 -3.49
N ALA A 75 -15.26 -9.86 -3.85
CA ALA A 75 -14.10 -10.05 -2.99
C ALA A 75 -13.28 -8.77 -2.92
N ARG A 76 -12.98 -8.32 -1.70
CA ARG A 76 -12.18 -7.12 -1.44
C ARG A 76 -10.90 -7.51 -0.72
N VAL A 77 -9.76 -7.13 -1.29
CA VAL A 77 -8.44 -7.32 -0.68
C VAL A 77 -7.85 -5.95 -0.38
N ARG A 78 -7.60 -5.68 0.91
CA ARG A 78 -6.93 -4.48 1.40
C ARG A 78 -5.48 -4.80 1.71
N VAL A 79 -4.56 -3.98 1.23
CA VAL A 79 -3.14 -4.07 1.53
C VAL A 79 -2.71 -2.79 2.21
N GLU A 80 -2.08 -2.90 3.37
CA GLU A 80 -1.61 -1.78 4.17
C GLU A 80 -0.10 -1.84 4.35
N HIS A 81 0.56 -0.68 4.26
CA HIS A 81 2.00 -0.53 4.45
C HIS A 81 2.32 0.70 5.30
N ALA A 82 3.28 0.55 6.20
CA ALA A 82 3.82 1.65 6.99
C ALA A 82 4.99 2.29 6.24
N PHE A 83 4.74 3.42 5.56
CA PHE A 83 5.77 4.17 4.84
C PHE A 83 6.57 5.06 5.80
N THR A 84 7.90 4.97 5.71
CA THR A 84 8.82 5.80 6.47
C THR A 84 9.62 6.70 5.53
N PHE A 85 9.65 7.99 5.83
CA PHE A 85 10.49 8.96 5.14
C PHE A 85 11.97 8.62 5.31
N VAL A 86 12.74 8.66 4.22
CA VAL A 86 14.19 8.38 4.28
C VAL A 86 14.99 9.66 4.34
N THR A 87 14.49 10.75 3.78
CA THR A 87 15.19 12.02 3.88
C THR A 87 14.87 12.68 5.23
N PRO A 88 15.83 13.40 5.85
CA PRO A 88 15.65 14.02 7.16
C PRO A 88 14.82 15.32 7.07
N ILE A 89 13.69 15.29 6.36
CA ILE A 89 12.77 16.44 6.24
C ILE A 89 12.24 16.84 7.61
N SER A 90 12.08 15.88 8.53
CA SER A 90 11.70 16.16 9.92
C SER A 90 12.73 17.03 10.65
N GLY A 91 14.02 16.77 10.46
CA GLY A 91 15.10 17.57 11.04
C GLY A 91 15.19 18.97 10.41
N LEU A 92 14.98 19.08 9.09
CA LEU A 92 14.93 20.36 8.40
C LEU A 92 13.66 21.16 8.74
N ALA A 93 12.51 20.51 8.87
CA ALA A 93 11.25 21.14 9.28
C ALA A 93 11.35 21.66 10.72
N ALA A 94 11.99 20.92 11.62
CA ALA A 94 12.23 21.36 13.00
C ALA A 94 13.05 22.66 13.07
N LEU A 95 13.98 22.89 12.14
CA LEU A 95 14.74 24.14 12.03
C LEU A 95 13.85 25.36 11.71
N PHE A 96 12.68 25.12 11.09
CA PHE A 96 11.69 26.15 10.74
C PHE A 96 10.45 26.11 11.66
N GLY A 97 10.52 25.43 12.81
CA GLY A 97 9.41 25.31 13.76
C GLY A 97 8.33 24.30 13.38
N GLY A 98 8.55 23.47 12.37
CA GLY A 98 7.66 22.38 11.99
C GLY A 98 7.88 21.11 12.82
N THR A 99 6.81 20.35 13.06
CA THR A 99 6.89 19.03 13.72
C THR A 99 7.28 17.95 12.71
N GLY A 100 8.15 17.02 13.12
CA GLY A 100 8.65 15.96 12.25
C GLY A 100 7.54 15.07 11.66
N TYR A 101 7.73 14.66 10.40
CA TYR A 101 6.86 13.71 9.72
C TYR A 101 7.17 12.28 10.20
N GLY A 102 6.22 11.65 10.89
CA GLY A 102 6.34 10.28 11.37
C GLY A 102 6.05 9.23 10.29
N THR A 103 5.81 7.99 10.70
CA THR A 103 5.36 6.91 9.82
C THR A 103 3.97 7.20 9.26
N VAL A 104 3.81 7.14 7.94
CA VAL A 104 2.52 7.32 7.26
C VAL A 104 1.99 5.96 6.83
N ARG A 105 0.72 5.67 7.15
CA ARG A 105 0.06 4.45 6.67
C ARG A 105 -0.46 4.67 5.26
N LEU A 106 0.00 3.84 4.34
CA LEU A 106 -0.52 3.73 2.98
C LEU A 106 -1.44 2.52 2.93
N ASP A 107 -2.61 2.67 2.32
CA ASP A 107 -3.50 1.57 2.05
C ASP A 107 -3.99 1.57 0.61
N ALA A 108 -4.29 0.37 0.12
CA ALA A 108 -4.87 0.15 -1.19
C ALA A 108 -5.89 -0.99 -1.13
N THR A 109 -6.97 -0.86 -1.91
CA THR A 109 -8.01 -1.88 -2.00
C THR A 109 -8.20 -2.33 -3.45
N GLY A 110 -8.23 -3.65 -3.65
CA GLY A 110 -8.59 -4.30 -4.91
C GLY A 110 -9.92 -5.01 -4.74
N VAL A 111 -10.82 -4.87 -5.72
CA VAL A 111 -12.14 -5.49 -5.69
C VAL A 111 -12.37 -6.28 -6.99
N MET A 112 -12.90 -7.50 -6.88
CA MET A 112 -13.30 -8.32 -8.03
C MET A 112 -14.53 -9.16 -7.71
N PRO A 113 -15.45 -9.38 -8.67
CA PRO A 113 -16.64 -10.18 -8.46
C PRO A 113 -16.26 -11.67 -8.29
N CYS A 114 -16.84 -12.33 -7.30
CA CYS A 114 -16.76 -13.79 -7.20
C CYS A 114 -17.55 -14.43 -8.36
N ARG A 115 -16.99 -15.47 -8.98
CA ARG A 115 -17.74 -16.32 -9.93
C ARG A 115 -18.15 -17.59 -9.21
N SER A 116 -19.47 -17.76 -9.06
CA SER A 116 -20.13 -18.96 -8.53
C SER A 116 -19.95 -20.16 -9.46
#